data_AF-A0A7R9K4Z1-F1
#
_entry.id   AF-A0A7R9K4Z1-F1
#
_cell.length_a   1.000
_cell.length_b   1.000
_cell.length_c   1.000
_cell.angle_alpha   90.00
_cell.angle_beta   90.00
_cell.angle_gamma   90.00
#
_symmetry.space_group_name_H-M   'P 1'
#
loop_
_entity.id
_entity.type
_entity.pdbx_description
1 polymer ?
#
loop_
_entity_poly.entity_id
_entity_poly.type
_entity_poly.pdbx_seq_one_letter_code
_entity_poly.pdbx_strand_id
1 'polypeptide(L)'
;MGRDMQKLYCGLFIAKDFFMCGGTDTNLFRVVNQRSMSSLGILRGLDKGVYSMDVGPLVRQVRQSFQIPHLPRVAFCAGRKLYEIDFH
;
A
#
# COMPACT_ATOMS: atom_id res chain seq x y z
N MET A 1 -24.59 -18.98 -0.95
CA MET A 1 -23.80 -17.73 -0.93
C MET A 1 -22.39 -18.08 -1.33
N GLY A 2 -21.97 -17.71 -2.54
CA GLY A 2 -20.57 -17.91 -2.96
C GLY A 2 -19.68 -17.09 -2.04
N ARG A 3 -18.59 -17.69 -1.54
CA ARG A 3 -17.49 -16.91 -0.99
C ARG A 3 -17.02 -16.02 -2.13
N ASP A 4 -17.35 -14.73 -2.09
CA ASP A 4 -16.84 -13.76 -3.05
C ASP A 4 -15.34 -13.99 -3.18
N MET A 5 -14.91 -14.41 -4.36
CA MET A 5 -13.50 -14.70 -4.62
C MET A 5 -12.71 -13.44 -4.27
N GLN A 6 -11.96 -13.52 -3.18
CA GLN A 6 -11.14 -12.45 -2.65
C GLN A 6 -10.04 -12.14 -3.67
N LYS A 7 -10.25 -11.08 -4.44
CA LYS A 7 -9.30 -10.66 -5.47
C LYS A 7 -8.51 -9.47 -4.95
N LEU A 8 -7.20 -9.63 -4.90
CA LEU A 8 -6.27 -8.51 -4.95
C LEU A 8 -6.24 -8.04 -6.41
N TYR A 9 -6.49 -6.75 -6.66
CA TYR A 9 -6.61 -6.22 -8.01
C TYR A 9 -5.36 -5.48 -8.46
N CYS A 10 -4.68 -4.83 -7.53
CA CYS A 10 -3.57 -3.96 -7.83
C CYS A 10 -2.47 -4.14 -6.78
N GLY A 11 -1.23 -3.96 -7.24
CA GLY A 11 -0.07 -3.96 -6.38
C GLY A 11 1.11 -3.30 -7.07
N LEU A 12 2.00 -2.73 -6.26
CA LEU A 12 3.12 -1.91 -6.72
C LEU A 12 4.30 -2.07 -5.77
N PHE A 13 5.50 -2.21 -6.34
CA PHE A 13 6.74 -2.13 -5.58
C PHE A 13 7.01 -0.67 -5.20
N ILE A 14 7.25 -0.42 -3.91
CA ILE A 14 7.54 0.93 -3.41
C ILE A 14 9.00 1.12 -3.00
N ALA A 15 9.69 0.01 -2.72
CA ALA A 15 11.10 -0.04 -2.41
C ALA A 15 11.59 -1.49 -2.58
N LYS A 16 12.91 -1.70 -2.40
CA LYS A 16 13.56 -3.01 -2.62
C LYS A 16 12.84 -4.18 -1.93
N ASP A 17 12.42 -3.98 -0.68
CA ASP A 17 11.86 -5.04 0.16
C ASP A 17 10.37 -4.83 0.47
N PHE A 18 9.72 -3.87 -0.18
CA PHE A 18 8.35 -3.44 0.17
C PHE A 18 7.42 -3.41 -1.03
N PHE A 19 6.25 -4.02 -0.83
CA PHE A 19 5.20 -4.14 -1.82
C PHE A 19 3.88 -3.65 -1.24
N MET A 20 3.16 -2.84 -2.01
CA MET A 20 1.79 -2.46 -1.68
C MET A 20 0.82 -3.33 -2.44
N CYS A 21 -0.30 -3.66 -1.82
CA CYS A 21 -1.40 -4.32 -2.49
C CYS A 21 -2.76 -3.85 -1.98
N GLY A 22 -3.74 -3.92 -2.87
CA GLY A 22 -5.11 -3.47 -2.63
C GLY A 22 -6.11 -4.44 -3.24
N GLY A 23 -7.26 -4.56 -2.59
CA GLY A 23 -8.28 -5.53 -2.99
C GLY A 23 -9.70 -5.07 -2.67
N THR A 24 -10.68 -5.84 -3.14
CA THR A 24 -12.08 -5.72 -2.67
C THR A 24 -12.34 -6.61 -1.44
N ASP A 25 -11.39 -7.48 -1.07
CA ASP A 25 -11.52 -8.30 0.13
C ASP A 25 -11.42 -7.42 1.39
N THR A 26 -12.48 -7.37 2.18
CA THR A 26 -12.66 -6.44 3.33
C THR A 26 -12.41 -4.97 3.00
N ASN A 27 -12.41 -4.62 1.70
CA ASN A 27 -11.98 -3.32 1.17
C ASN A 27 -10.69 -2.84 1.85
N LEU A 28 -9.57 -3.52 1.54
CA LEU A 28 -8.29 -3.31 2.20
C LEU A 28 -7.20 -2.73 1.31
N PHE A 29 -6.26 -2.06 1.97
CA PHE A 29 -4.95 -1.66 1.44
C PHE A 29 -3.87 -2.16 2.41
N ARG A 30 -2.75 -2.68 1.89
CA ARG A 30 -1.66 -3.27 2.69
C ARG A 30 -0.30 -2.87 2.16
N VAL A 31 0.64 -2.72 3.09
CA VAL A 31 2.07 -2.68 2.83
C VAL A 31 2.70 -3.96 3.38
N VAL A 32 3.42 -4.68 2.54
CA VAL A 32 4.02 -5.99 2.83
C VAL A 32 5.53 -5.87 2.76
N ASN A 33 6.22 -6.35 3.80
CA ASN A 33 7.65 -6.61 3.75
C ASN A 33 7.85 -7.97 3.08
N GLN A 34 8.52 -7.98 1.92
CA GLN A 34 8.70 -9.20 1.13
C GLN A 34 9.67 -10.20 1.77
N ARG A 35 10.59 -9.76 2.64
CA ARG A 35 11.53 -10.69 3.30
C ARG A 35 10.83 -11.54 4.35
N SER A 36 9.95 -10.93 5.15
CA SER A 36 9.20 -11.60 6.21
C SER A 36 7.82 -12.09 5.76
N MET A 37 7.37 -11.68 4.57
CA MET A 37 5.99 -11.85 4.09
C MET A 37 4.93 -11.30 5.06
N SER A 38 5.33 -10.39 5.96
CA SER A 38 4.45 -9.80 6.96
C SER A 38 3.89 -8.46 6.48
N SER A 39 2.66 -8.14 6.90
CA SER A 39 2.10 -6.82 6.68
C SER A 39 2.65 -5.85 7.71
N LEU A 40 3.34 -4.81 7.23
CA LEU A 40 3.78 -3.71 8.09
C LEU A 40 2.63 -2.75 8.42
N GLY A 41 1.71 -2.58 7.47
CA GLY A 41 0.55 -1.72 7.63
C GLY A 41 -0.65 -2.30 6.91
N ILE A 42 -1.82 -2.12 7.51
CA ILE A 42 -3.09 -2.52 6.92
C ILE A 42 -4.16 -1.47 7.20
N LEU A 43 -4.78 -0.97 6.13
CA LEU A 43 -6.01 -0.20 6.20
C LEU A 43 -7.15 -1.14 5.80
N ARG A 44 -8.17 -1.23 6.65
CA ARG A 44 -9.38 -2.06 6.42
C ARG A 44 -10.62 -1.19 6.52
N GLY A 45 -11.74 -1.70 6.00
CA GLY A 45 -13.01 -1.00 6.10
C GLY A 45 -13.06 0.25 5.22
N LEU A 46 -12.32 0.25 4.11
CA LEU A 46 -12.54 1.25 3.07
C LEU A 46 -13.98 1.07 2.53
N ASP A 47 -14.59 2.16 2.08
CA ASP A 47 -15.98 2.12 1.61
C ASP A 47 -16.15 1.20 0.38
N LYS A 48 -15.10 1.10 -0.45
CA LYS A 48 -15.02 0.26 -1.64
C LYS A 48 -13.60 -0.30 -1.82
N GLY A 49 -13.43 -1.22 -2.76
CA GLY A 49 -12.14 -1.82 -3.07
C GLY A 49 -11.13 -0.80 -3.61
N VAL A 50 -9.86 -1.16 -3.51
CA VAL A 50 -8.73 -0.40 -4.07
C VAL A 50 -8.52 -0.84 -5.52
N TYR A 51 -8.54 0.11 -6.44
CA TYR A 51 -8.47 -0.18 -7.89
C TYR A 51 -7.20 0.36 -8.55
N SER A 52 -6.54 1.33 -7.94
CA SER A 52 -5.33 1.96 -8.47
C SER A 52 -4.47 2.47 -7.32
N MET A 53 -3.16 2.42 -7.49
CA MET A 53 -2.17 2.96 -6.56
C MET A 53 -0.95 3.45 -7.33
N ASP A 54 -0.26 4.45 -6.78
CA ASP A 54 0.98 4.96 -7.33
C ASP A 54 1.90 5.48 -6.20
N VAL A 55 3.18 5.64 -6.53
CA VAL A 55 4.18 6.25 -5.67
C VAL A 55 4.37 7.72 -6.05
N GLY A 56 4.43 8.57 -5.04
CA GLY A 56 4.84 9.96 -5.20
C GLY A 56 6.32 10.06 -5.61
N PRO A 57 6.76 11.27 -6.01
CA PRO A 57 8.14 11.49 -6.39
C PRO A 57 9.10 11.08 -5.27
N LEU A 58 10.15 10.34 -5.63
CA LEU A 58 11.25 10.04 -4.72
C LEU A 58 11.94 11.34 -4.35
N VAL A 59 11.61 11.90 -3.19
CA VAL A 59 12.31 13.05 -2.66
C VAL A 59 13.72 12.57 -2.30
N ARG A 60 14.73 13.00 -3.06
CA ARG A 60 16.14 12.77 -2.73
C ARG A 60 16.46 13.51 -1.43
N GLN A 61 16.21 12.88 -0.28
CA GLN A 61 16.63 13.44 0.99
C GLN A 61 18.03 12.97 1.37
N VAL A 62 18.80 13.93 1.85
CA VAL A 62 20.16 13.80 2.37
C VAL A 62 20.15 12.73 3.45
N ARG A 63 21.08 11.77 3.34
CA ARG A 63 21.26 10.61 4.23
C ARG A 63 21.06 11.00 5.70
N GLN A 64 19.86 10.78 6.24
CA GLN A 64 19.65 10.73 7.67
C GLN A 64 19.68 9.27 8.09
N SER A 65 20.56 9.00 9.06
CA SER A 65 20.84 7.70 9.62
C SER A 65 19.65 7.20 10.44
N PHE A 66 18.66 6.59 9.79
CA PHE A 66 17.63 5.84 10.49
C PHE A 66 17.59 4.39 9.98
N GLN A 67 17.42 3.46 10.93
CA GLN A 67 17.41 2.01 10.71
C GLN A 67 16.18 1.53 9.92
N ILE A 68 15.19 2.40 9.70
CA ILE A 68 13.98 2.12 8.94
C ILE A 68 14.13 2.80 7.56
N PRO A 69 14.08 2.05 6.46
CA PRO A 69 14.14 2.64 5.13
C PRO A 69 12.95 3.58 4.93
N HIS A 70 13.23 4.84 4.60
CA HIS A 70 12.20 5.79 4.21
C HIS A 70 11.48 5.28 2.96
N LEU A 71 10.17 5.07 3.09
CA LEU A 71 9.29 4.71 1.98
C LEU A 71 8.84 5.99 1.27
N PRO A 72 8.66 5.97 -0.06
CA PRO A 72 8.08 7.11 -0.75
C PRO A 72 6.66 7.36 -0.23
N ARG A 73 6.16 8.60 -0.39
CA ARG A 73 4.72 8.88 -0.28
C ARG A 73 3.97 8.01 -1.27
N VAL A 74 2.78 7.56 -0.90
CA VAL A 74 1.96 6.68 -1.74
C VAL A 74 0.56 7.22 -1.81
N ALA A 75 -0.08 7.04 -2.97
CA ALA A 75 -1.46 7.38 -3.18
C ALA A 75 -2.22 6.18 -3.73
N PHE A 76 -3.49 6.05 -3.35
CA PHE A 76 -4.37 5.03 -3.92
C PHE A 76 -5.82 5.50 -3.99
N CYS A 77 -6.55 4.95 -4.94
CA CYS A 77 -7.98 5.19 -5.11
C CYS A 77 -8.78 4.01 -4.58
N ALA A 78 -9.73 4.28 -3.68
CA ALA A 78 -10.73 3.32 -3.25
C ALA A 78 -12.14 3.88 -3.48
N GLY A 79 -12.89 3.22 -4.38
CA GLY A 79 -14.16 3.74 -4.87
C GLY A 79 -14.02 5.11 -5.53
N ARG A 80 -14.61 6.14 -4.91
CA ARG A 80 -14.56 7.54 -5.38
C ARG A 80 -13.63 8.44 -4.55
N LYS A 81 -12.85 7.85 -3.64
CA LYS A 81 -11.97 8.58 -2.73
C LYS A 81 -10.51 8.34 -3.10
N LEU A 82 -9.73 9.41 -3.07
CA LEU A 82 -8.28 9.39 -3.15
C LEU A 82 -7.72 9.41 -1.72
N TYR A 83 -6.78 8.53 -1.45
CA TYR A 83 -6.06 8.45 -0.20
C TYR A 83 -4.58 8.69 -0.46
N GLU A 84 -3.93 9.31 0.50
CA GLU A 84 -2.49 9.52 0.50
C GLU A 84 -1.93 9.05 1.84
N ILE A 85 -0.78 8.37 1.81
CA ILE A 85 -0.05 7.94 2.99
C ILE A 85 1.35 8.53 2.91
N ASP A 86 1.71 9.26 3.95
CA ASP A 86 3.07 9.71 4.23
C ASP A 86 3.69 8.83 5.32
N PHE A 87 4.88 8.33 5.07
CA PHE A 87 5.62 7.48 5.99
C PHE A 87 6.70 8.35 6.66
N HIS A 88 6.34 8.98 7.78
CA HIS A 88 7.26 9.77 8.62
C HIS A 88 8.11 8.88 9.53
#